data_AF-A0A356TJA0-F1
#
_entry.id   AF-A0A356TJA0-F1
#
_cell.length_a   1.000
_cell.length_b   1.000
_cell.length_c   1.000
_cell.angle_alpha   90.00
_cell.angle_beta   90.00
_cell.angle_gamma   90.00
#
_symmetry.space_group_name_H-M   'P 1'
#
loop_
_entity.id
_entity.type
_entity.pdbx_description
1 polymer ?
#
loop_
_entity_poly.entity_id
_entity_poly.type
_entity_poly.pdbx_seq_one_letter_code
_entity_poly.pdbx_strand_id
1 'polypeptide(L)'
;MERTDVYVAEGRIPVPEGRVLGHEVCGVVRETGASTRGWAPGDAAIVMPSIACGRCDGSGCLAPQMLGIDRDGAFADQVVVPARALHRPRGLPMR
;
A
#
# COMPACT_ATOMS: atom_id res chain seq x y z
N MET A 1 -3.42 -6.28 -11.97
CA MET A 1 -4.56 -5.36 -12.03
C MET A 1 -5.79 -6.14 -11.66
N GLU A 2 -6.45 -5.73 -10.59
CA GLU A 2 -7.58 -6.41 -9.96
C GLU A 2 -8.89 -5.74 -10.39
N ARG A 3 -10.04 -6.38 -10.18
CA ARG A 3 -11.35 -5.87 -10.60
C ARG A 3 -11.70 -4.52 -9.97
N THR A 4 -11.24 -4.25 -8.76
CA THR A 4 -11.45 -2.96 -8.09
C THR A 4 -10.78 -1.82 -8.86
N ASP A 5 -9.59 -2.03 -9.44
CA ASP A 5 -8.92 -1.01 -10.26
C ASP A 5 -9.79 -0.64 -11.48
N VAL A 6 -10.39 -1.64 -12.13
CA VAL A 6 -11.29 -1.45 -13.27
C VAL A 6 -12.52 -0.65 -12.84
N TYR A 7 -13.11 -0.96 -11.69
CA TYR A 7 -14.28 -0.22 -11.20
C TYR A 7 -13.98 1.23 -10.86
N VAL A 8 -12.76 1.54 -10.39
CA VAL A 8 -12.34 2.94 -10.23
C VAL A 8 -12.16 3.61 -11.59
N ALA A 9 -11.49 2.96 -12.54
CA ALA A 9 -11.26 3.49 -13.88
C ALA A 9 -12.57 3.72 -14.66
N GLU A 10 -13.59 2.87 -14.43
CA GLU A 10 -14.95 3.02 -14.98
C GLU A 10 -15.80 4.05 -14.21
N GLY A 11 -15.28 4.67 -13.15
CA GLY A 11 -16.00 5.65 -12.33
C GLY A 11 -17.09 5.04 -11.43
N ARG A 12 -17.10 3.72 -11.25
CA ARG A 12 -18.06 2.99 -10.40
C ARG A 12 -17.71 3.05 -8.92
N ILE A 13 -16.42 3.22 -8.62
CA ILE A 13 -15.91 3.55 -7.29
C ILE A 13 -15.34 4.96 -7.37
N PRO A 14 -15.95 5.96 -6.69
CA PRO A 14 -15.49 7.33 -6.76
C PRO A 14 -14.18 7.52 -6.00
N VAL A 15 -13.22 8.18 -6.62
CA VAL A 15 -11.95 8.62 -6.01
C VAL A 15 -11.65 10.06 -6.45
N PRO A 16 -10.80 10.81 -5.73
CA PRO A 16 -10.33 12.10 -6.20
C PRO A 16 -9.66 12.00 -7.58
N GLU A 17 -9.82 13.03 -8.41
CA GLU A 17 -9.12 13.13 -9.70
C GLU A 17 -7.60 13.07 -9.50
N GLY A 18 -6.90 12.41 -10.43
CA GLY A 18 -5.45 12.24 -10.37
C GLY A 18 -4.98 11.13 -9.42
N ARG A 19 -5.89 10.36 -8.81
CA ARG A 19 -5.54 9.19 -8.00
C ARG A 19 -4.75 8.16 -8.81
N VAL A 20 -3.58 7.78 -8.32
CA VAL A 20 -2.86 6.59 -8.79
C VAL A 20 -3.56 5.33 -8.29
N LEU A 21 -3.85 4.38 -9.19
CA LEU A 21 -4.53 3.11 -8.86
C LEU A 21 -3.54 2.02 -8.46
N GLY A 22 -4.05 0.82 -8.16
CA GLY A 22 -3.24 -0.35 -7.80
C GLY A 22 -3.07 -0.51 -6.29
N HIS A 23 -3.61 -1.60 -5.76
CA HIS A 23 -3.52 -2.02 -4.36
C HIS A 23 -2.79 -3.34 -4.15
N GLU A 24 -2.27 -3.95 -5.20
CA GLU A 24 -1.51 -5.20 -5.12
C GLU A 24 -0.06 -4.93 -5.50
N VAL A 25 0.83 -4.90 -4.50
CA VAL A 25 2.24 -4.57 -4.74
C VAL A 25 3.20 -5.27 -3.79
N CYS A 26 4.32 -5.67 -4.36
CA CYS A 26 5.55 -6.00 -3.67
C CYS A 26 6.69 -5.18 -4.28
N GLY A 27 7.74 -4.92 -3.51
CA GLY A 27 8.90 -4.20 -4.02
C GLY A 27 10.05 -4.18 -3.03
N VAL A 28 11.02 -3.33 -3.33
CA VAL A 28 12.19 -3.10 -2.48
C VAL A 28 12.04 -1.73 -1.83
N VAL A 29 12.27 -1.66 -0.52
CA VAL A 29 12.31 -0.39 0.20
C VAL A 29 13.42 0.46 -0.39
N ARG A 30 13.08 1.63 -0.94
CA ARG A 30 14.04 2.60 -1.47
C ARG A 30 14.58 3.53 -0.38
N GLU A 31 13.68 4.03 0.47
CA GLU A 31 13.97 5.03 1.49
C GLU A 31 13.00 4.83 2.67
N THR A 32 13.40 5.27 3.86
CA THR A 32 12.56 5.23 5.06
C THR A 32 12.48 6.60 5.72
N GLY A 33 11.32 6.93 6.30
CA GLY A 33 11.16 8.14 7.09
C GLY A 33 11.90 8.05 8.43
N ALA A 34 12.30 9.18 9.00
CA ALA A 34 13.18 9.28 10.19
C ALA A 34 12.73 8.45 11.42
N SER A 35 11.43 8.24 11.61
CA SER A 35 10.89 7.47 12.74
C SER A 35 10.58 6.00 12.42
N THR A 36 10.92 5.54 11.22
CA THR A 36 10.71 4.15 10.78
C THR A 36 11.71 3.23 11.45
N ARG A 37 11.25 2.08 11.96
CA ARG A 37 12.10 1.05 12.57
C ARG A 37 11.86 -0.30 11.90
N GLY A 38 12.87 -1.17 11.90
CA GLY A 38 12.77 -2.55 11.38
C GLY A 38 12.77 -2.67 9.84
N TRP A 39 12.94 -1.56 9.13
CA TRP A 39 13.03 -1.49 7.68
C TRP A 39 14.20 -0.60 7.27
N ALA A 40 14.89 -0.98 6.21
CA ALA A 40 16.00 -0.24 5.62
C ALA A 40 15.95 -0.32 4.08
N PRO A 41 16.58 0.63 3.38
CA PRO A 41 16.77 0.51 1.94
C PRO A 41 17.36 -0.85 1.54
N GLY A 42 16.80 -1.47 0.49
CA GLY A 42 17.17 -2.81 0.04
C GLY A 42 16.34 -3.95 0.63
N ASP A 43 15.57 -3.70 1.71
CA ASP A 43 14.64 -4.72 2.23
C ASP A 43 13.52 -5.03 1.24
N ALA A 44 13.27 -6.31 1.01
CA ALA A 44 12.12 -6.78 0.27
C ALA A 44 10.83 -6.68 1.11
N ALA A 45 9.76 -6.16 0.52
CA ALA A 45 8.49 -5.95 1.20
C ALA A 45 7.28 -6.28 0.30
N ILE A 46 6.22 -6.79 0.94
CA ILE A 46 4.86 -6.81 0.40
C ILE A 46 4.02 -5.80 1.19
N VAL A 47 3.01 -5.20 0.55
CA VAL A 47 2.15 -4.20 1.17
C VAL A 47 0.78 -4.79 1.48
N MET A 48 0.32 -4.64 2.72
CA MET A 48 -1.09 -4.80 3.09
C MET A 48 -1.86 -3.56 2.61
N PRO A 49 -2.76 -3.68 1.61
CA PRO A 49 -3.40 -2.51 1.03
C PRO A 49 -4.46 -1.86 1.92
N SER A 50 -5.06 -2.64 2.82
CA SER A 50 -5.96 -2.11 3.86
C SER A 50 -5.14 -1.64 5.06
N ILE A 51 -4.86 -0.34 5.09
CA ILE A 51 -3.95 0.26 6.07
C ILE A 51 -4.76 0.77 7.25
N ALA A 52 -4.57 0.18 8.43
CA ALA A 52 -5.23 0.64 9.65
C ALA A 52 -4.91 2.10 9.97
N CYS A 53 -5.85 2.79 10.63
CA CYS A 53 -5.79 4.23 10.94
C CYS A 53 -4.60 4.64 11.83
N GLY A 54 -3.93 3.68 12.47
CA GLY A 54 -2.79 3.90 13.37
C GLY A 54 -3.17 4.41 14.77
N ARG A 55 -4.46 4.52 15.07
CA ARG A 55 -4.99 4.87 16.40
C ARG A 55 -5.69 3.71 17.12
N CYS A 56 -5.90 2.58 16.43
CA CYS A 56 -6.40 1.34 17.00
C CYS A 56 -5.34 0.23 16.88
N ASP A 57 -5.64 -0.95 17.42
CA ASP A 57 -4.79 -2.14 17.37
C ASP A 57 -4.66 -2.76 15.95
N GLY A 58 -5.47 -2.29 15.00
CA GLY A 58 -5.50 -2.76 13.62
C GLY A 58 -6.42 -3.95 13.37
N SER A 59 -6.89 -4.64 14.41
CA SER A 59 -7.86 -5.74 14.28
C SER A 59 -9.26 -5.17 14.14
N GLY A 60 -9.91 -5.38 12.98
CA GLY A 60 -11.23 -4.80 12.74
C GLY A 60 -11.24 -3.27 12.75
N CYS A 61 -10.17 -2.64 12.21
CA CYS A 61 -10.11 -1.19 12.08
C CYS A 61 -11.35 -0.66 11.36
N LEU A 62 -12.09 0.24 12.00
CA LEU A 62 -13.32 0.83 11.45
C LEU A 62 -13.07 2.03 10.53
N ALA A 63 -11.82 2.47 10.42
CA ALA A 63 -11.40 3.57 9.55
C ALA A 63 -10.09 3.24 8.82
N PRO A 64 -10.03 2.11 8.08
CA PRO A 64 -8.85 1.79 7.28
C PRO A 64 -8.76 2.76 6.11
N GLN A 65 -7.55 2.92 5.56
CA GLN A 65 -7.32 3.55 4.27
C GLN A 65 -6.86 2.51 3.28
N MET A 66 -7.54 2.41 2.15
CA MET A 66 -7.20 1.49 1.08
C MET A 66 -6.23 2.15 0.09
N LEU A 67 -5.14 1.46 -0.21
CA LEU A 67 -4.20 1.86 -1.26
C LEU A 67 -4.93 1.93 -2.62
N GLY A 68 -4.63 2.91 -3.47
CA GLY A 68 -5.35 3.12 -4.73
C GLY A 68 -6.75 3.75 -4.61
N ILE A 69 -7.38 3.78 -3.42
CA ILE A 69 -8.78 4.23 -3.21
C ILE A 69 -8.93 5.38 -2.21
N ASP A 70 -8.20 5.34 -1.09
CA ASP A 70 -8.10 6.44 -0.12
C ASP A 70 -6.74 7.13 -0.16
N ARG A 71 -5.73 6.44 -0.71
CA ARG A 71 -4.34 6.89 -0.85
C ARG A 71 -3.84 6.53 -2.26
N ASP A 72 -2.80 7.19 -2.73
CA ASP A 72 -2.19 6.85 -4.02
C ASP A 72 -1.67 5.41 -4.04
N GLY A 73 -1.91 4.75 -5.15
CA GLY A 73 -1.62 3.35 -5.39
C GLY A 73 -0.26 3.07 -6.01
N ALA A 74 -0.09 1.82 -6.43
CA ALA A 74 1.17 1.26 -6.87
C ALA A 74 1.31 1.12 -8.39
N PHE A 75 0.37 1.61 -9.20
CA PHE A 75 0.59 1.77 -10.64
C PHE A 75 1.46 3.00 -10.94
N ALA A 76 2.62 3.03 -10.30
CA ALA A 76 3.67 4.04 -10.38
C ALA A 76 5.00 3.37 -10.02
N ASP A 77 6.12 4.01 -10.37
CA ASP A 77 7.46 3.47 -10.07
C ASP A 77 7.74 3.39 -8.57
N GLN A 78 7.04 4.20 -7.76
CA GLN A 78 7.21 4.28 -6.31
C GLN A 78 5.87 4.57 -5.63
N VAL A 79 5.72 4.03 -4.42
CA VAL A 79 4.55 4.27 -3.56
C VAL A 79 4.99 4.48 -2.11
N VAL A 80 4.39 5.46 -1.44
CA VAL A 80 4.69 5.76 -0.03
C VAL A 80 3.62 5.15 0.87
N VAL A 81 4.03 4.19 1.70
CA VAL A 81 3.15 3.52 2.66
C VAL A 81 3.72 3.60 4.08
N PRO A 82 2.87 3.61 5.11
CA PRO A 82 3.35 3.49 6.48
C PRO A 82 4.04 2.14 6.71
N ALA A 83 5.13 2.11 7.48
CA ALA A 83 5.90 0.90 7.75
C ALA A 83 5.07 -0.27 8.34
N ARG A 84 3.97 0.04 9.06
CA ARG A 84 3.03 -0.95 9.59
C ARG A 84 2.26 -1.73 8.52
N ALA A 85 2.20 -1.21 7.30
CA ALA A 85 1.57 -1.88 6.17
C ALA A 85 2.53 -2.86 5.48
N LEU A 86 3.81 -2.88 5.85
CA LEU A 86 4.82 -3.72 5.22
C LEU A 86 4.92 -5.08 5.90
N HIS A 87 5.05 -6.13 5.11
CA HIS A 87 5.39 -7.48 5.57
C HIS A 87 6.58 -8.03 4.80
N ARG A 88 7.37 -8.89 5.44
CA ARG A 88 8.53 -9.55 4.81
C ARG A 88 8.05 -10.72 3.93
N PRO A 89 8.48 -10.81 2.67
CA PRO A 89 8.17 -11.91 1.76
C PRO A 89 8.98 -13.15 2.13
N ARG A 90 8.58 -13.86 3.20
CA ARG A 90 9.32 -15.01 3.74
C ARG A 90 9.42 -16.15 2.70
N GLY A 91 10.57 -16.25 2.04
CA GLY A 91 10.84 -17.29 1.04
C GLY A 91 10.19 -17.07 -0.32
N LEU A 92 9.61 -15.89 -0.56
CA LEU A 92 9.01 -15.55 -1.85
C LEU A 92 10.02 -14.77 -2.70
N PRO A 93 10.23 -15.13 -3.98
CA PRO A 93 11.10 -14.38 -4.86
C PRO A 93 10.48 -13.01 -5.16
N MET A 94 11.29 -11.96 -5.04
CA MET A 94 10.98 -10.63 -5.55
C MET A 94 11.52 -10.56 -6.97
N ARG A 95 10.64 -10.40 -7.95
CA ARG A 95 10.99 -10.33 -9.38
C ARG A 95 10.52 -9.02 -9.94
#